data_AF-A0A1W9SUJ2-F1
#
_entry.id   AF-A0A1W9SUJ2-F1
#
_cell.length_a   1.000
_cell.length_b   1.000
_cell.length_c   1.000
_cell.angle_alpha   90.00
_cell.angle_beta   90.00
_cell.angle_gamma   90.00
#
_symmetry.space_group_name_H-M   'P 1'
#
loop_
_entity.id
_entity.type
_entity.pdbx_description
1 polymer ?
#
loop_
_entity_poly.entity_id
_entity_poly.type
_entity_poly.pdbx_seq_one_letter_code
_entity_poly.pdbx_strand_id
1 'polypeptide(L)'
;MFHIDKLEERFDKTPVDIGIITVPANQAQKIADKMIKCGIKSIWNFTTTPLSAPDNIIVENTSIDSSLAMIKWKLNRNKPMLYKNRIL
;
A
#
# COMPACT_ATOMS: atom_id res chain seq x y z
N MET A 1 12.29 -11.40 12.55
CA MET A 1 10.84 -11.12 12.62
C MET A 1 10.50 -10.80 14.07
N PHE A 2 9.83 -9.68 14.35
CA PHE A 2 9.48 -9.23 15.70
C PHE A 2 7.96 -9.17 15.86
N HIS A 3 7.46 -9.30 17.09
CA HIS A 3 6.06 -9.03 17.41
C HIS A 3 5.79 -7.51 17.36
N ILE A 4 4.59 -7.11 16.95
CA ILE A 4 4.22 -5.69 16.78
C ILE A 4 4.29 -4.88 18.07
N ASP A 5 4.13 -5.52 19.23
CA ASP A 5 4.22 -4.83 20.52
C ASP A 5 5.63 -4.35 20.85
N LYS A 6 6.65 -4.83 20.13
CA LYS A 6 8.02 -4.33 20.24
C LYS A 6 8.30 -3.10 19.37
N LEU A 7 7.30 -2.56 18.66
CA LEU A 7 7.51 -1.46 17.70
C LEU A 7 8.25 -0.27 18.32
N GLU A 8 7.83 0.18 19.49
CA GLU A 8 8.42 1.33 20.21
C GLU A 8 9.88 1.04 20.60
N GLU A 9 10.14 -0.09 21.27
CA GLU A 9 11.50 -0.53 21.62
C GLU A 9 12.43 -0.62 20.40
N ARG A 10 11.88 -1.05 19.25
CA ARG A 10 12.64 -1.15 18.00
C ARG A 10 12.91 0.21 17.39
N PHE A 11 11.94 1.12 17.46
CA PHE A 11 12.06 2.47 16.93
C PHE A 11 13.12 3.27 17.69
N ASP A 12 13.14 3.19 19.02
CA ASP A 12 14.14 3.89 19.84
C ASP A 12 15.58 3.46 19.51
N LYS A 13 15.77 2.16 19.22
CA LYS A 13 17.07 1.61 18.83
C LYS A 13 17.45 1.95 17.39
N THR A 14 16.46 2.11 16.53
CA THR A 14 16.66 2.30 15.09
C THR A 14 15.50 3.11 14.53
N PRO A 15 15.54 4.45 14.65
CA PRO A 15 14.47 5.29 14.16
C PRO A 15 14.40 5.21 12.64
N VAL A 16 13.17 5.23 12.11
CA VAL A 16 12.90 5.15 10.68
C VAL A 16 11.83 6.16 10.30
N ASP A 17 11.94 6.74 9.11
CA ASP A 17 10.97 7.75 8.66
C ASP A 17 9.74 7.13 7.98
N ILE A 18 9.88 5.94 7.39
CA ILE A 18 8.85 5.31 6.54
C ILE A 18 8.41 3.96 7.12
N GLY A 19 7.10 3.80 7.35
CA GLY A 19 6.45 2.52 7.65
C GLY A 19 5.64 1.99 6.47
N ILE A 20 5.65 0.67 6.24
CA ILE A 20 4.83 0.03 5.21
C ILE A 20 3.77 -0.83 5.90
N ILE A 21 2.50 -0.67 5.52
CA ILE A 21 1.38 -1.42 6.10
C ILE A 21 0.79 -2.38 5.07
N THR A 22 0.87 -3.68 5.39
CA THR A 22 0.37 -4.79 4.58
C THR A 22 -0.51 -5.76 5.39
N VAL A 23 -1.17 -5.26 6.43
CA VAL A 23 -2.03 -6.04 7.34
C VAL A 23 -3.47 -6.08 6.81
N PRO A 24 -4.34 -6.97 7.33
CA PRO A 24 -5.77 -6.93 7.01
C PRO A 24 -6.39 -5.55 7.29
N ALA A 25 -7.34 -5.15 6.45
CA ALA A 25 -7.98 -3.83 6.46
C ALA A 25 -8.48 -3.39 7.84
N ASN A 26 -9.07 -4.31 8.62
CA ASN A 26 -9.61 -4.03 9.95
C ASN A 26 -8.56 -3.73 11.03
N GLN A 27 -7.27 -4.00 10.76
CA GLN A 27 -6.16 -3.69 11.65
C GLN A 27 -5.34 -2.48 11.19
N ALA A 28 -5.53 -2.01 9.95
CA ALA A 28 -4.65 -1.05 9.30
C ALA A 28 -4.53 0.27 10.08
N GLN A 29 -5.67 0.86 10.48
CA GLN A 29 -5.68 2.12 11.24
C GLN A 29 -4.96 1.98 12.59
N LYS A 30 -5.23 0.91 13.34
CA LYS A 30 -4.60 0.67 14.64
C LYS A 30 -3.07 0.59 14.53
N ILE A 31 -2.56 -0.02 13.46
CA ILE A 31 -1.12 -0.09 13.21
C ILE A 31 -0.56 1.26 12.78
N ALA A 32 -1.28 2.01 11.94
CA ALA A 32 -0.89 3.36 11.55
C ALA A 32 -0.77 4.29 12.77
N ASP A 33 -1.76 4.28 13.66
CA ASP A 33 -1.75 5.09 14.88
C ASP A 33 -0.55 4.76 15.78
N LYS A 34 -0.23 3.46 15.93
CA LYS A 34 0.96 3.02 16.67
C LYS A 34 2.25 3.53 16.02
N MET A 35 2.37 3.44 14.70
CA MET A 35 3.53 3.92 13.94
C MET A 35 3.72 5.43 14.09
N ILE A 36 2.65 6.20 13.93
CA ILE A 36 2.66 7.66 14.07
C ILE A 36 3.06 8.05 15.49
N LYS A 37 2.49 7.38 16.52
CA LYS A 37 2.84 7.64 17.91
C LYS A 37 4.32 7.39 18.22
N CYS A 38 4.95 6.42 17.55
CA CYS A 38 6.38 6.14 17.72
C CYS A 38 7.27 7.17 17.03
N GLY A 39 6.74 7.99 16.11
CA GLY A 39 7.49 9.02 15.40
C GLY A 39 7.74 8.74 13.92
N ILE A 40 7.09 7.74 13.32
CA ILE A 40 7.09 7.55 11.86
C ILE A 40 6.44 8.76 11.19
N LYS A 41 7.05 9.26 10.13
CA LYS A 41 6.63 10.48 9.41
C LYS A 41 5.84 10.17 8.14
N SER A 42 6.04 8.98 7.57
CA SER A 42 5.38 8.56 6.34
C SER A 42 4.91 7.11 6.41
N ILE A 43 3.71 6.85 5.88
CA ILE A 43 3.12 5.52 5.78
C ILE A 43 2.87 5.20 4.31
N TRP A 44 3.41 4.08 3.85
CA TRP A 44 3.04 3.47 2.58
C TRP A 44 1.98 2.39 2.82
N ASN A 45 0.74 2.73 2.48
CA ASN A 45 -0.44 1.90 2.69
C ASN A 45 -0.71 1.00 1.49
N PHE A 46 -0.51 -0.31 1.66
CA PHE A 46 -0.91 -1.34 0.69
C PHE A 46 -2.27 -1.97 1.01
N THR A 47 -2.95 -1.49 2.06
CA THR A 47 -4.28 -2.00 2.41
C THR A 47 -5.34 -1.35 1.52
N THR A 48 -6.51 -1.96 1.46
CA THR A 48 -7.66 -1.44 0.68
C THR A 48 -8.42 -0.32 1.39
N THR A 49 -8.03 0.01 2.62
CA THR A 49 -8.74 0.98 3.45
C THR A 49 -7.93 2.27 3.57
N PRO A 50 -8.54 3.44 3.35
CA PRO A 50 -7.89 4.73 3.63
C PRO A 50 -7.51 4.84 5.11
N LEU A 51 -6.34 5.41 5.38
CA LEU A 51 -5.88 5.70 6.74
C LEU A 51 -6.12 7.16 7.05
N SER A 52 -6.61 7.44 8.27
CA SER A 52 -6.63 8.79 8.82
C SER A 52 -5.29 9.09 9.47
N ALA A 53 -4.71 10.24 9.17
CA ALA A 53 -3.47 10.70 9.81
C ALA A 53 -3.48 12.24 9.92
N PRO A 54 -2.74 12.81 10.88
CA PRO A 54 -2.54 14.26 10.96
C PRO A 54 -1.86 14.82 9.71
N ASP A 55 -2.04 16.13 9.45
CA ASP A 55 -1.52 16.82 8.24
C ASP A 55 0.01 16.71 8.06
N ASN A 56 0.74 16.52 9.16
CA ASN A 56 2.20 16.38 9.14
C ASN A 56 2.68 14.94 8.84
N ILE A 57 1.76 14.00 8.56
CA ILE A 57 2.06 12.62 8.21
C ILE A 57 1.71 12.37 6.75
N ILE A 58 2.68 11.90 5.98
CA ILE A 58 2.47 11.55 4.57
C ILE A 58 1.88 10.15 4.50
N VAL A 59 0.71 9.99 3.86
CA VAL A 59 0.11 8.68 3.61
C VAL A 59 0.00 8.42 2.12
N GLU A 60 0.83 7.51 1.62
CA GLU A 60 0.81 7.07 0.23
C GLU A 60 0.00 5.79 0.09
N ASN A 61 -1.07 5.81 -0.71
CA ASN A 61 -1.92 4.64 -0.93
C ASN A 61 -1.50 3.91 -2.21
N THR A 62 -1.39 2.59 -2.16
CA THR A 62 -1.10 1.77 -3.34
C THR A 62 -2.23 0.82 -3.66
N SER A 63 -2.68 0.88 -4.90
CA SER A 63 -3.71 -0.01 -5.45
C SER A 63 -3.07 -1.04 -6.38
N ILE A 64 -3.05 -2.28 -5.93
CA ILE A 64 -2.67 -3.44 -6.76
C ILE A 64 -3.66 -3.59 -7.93
N ASP A 65 -4.95 -3.34 -7.69
CA ASP A 65 -5.99 -3.43 -8.72
C ASP A 65 -5.75 -2.45 -9.86
N SER A 66 -5.36 -1.22 -9.53
CA SER A 66 -5.01 -0.20 -10.53
C SER A 66 -3.79 -0.61 -11.35
N SER A 67 -2.78 -1.16 -10.67
CA SER A 67 -1.57 -1.69 -11.33
C SER A 67 -1.91 -2.85 -12.28
N LEU A 68 -2.78 -3.77 -11.85
CA LEU A 68 -3.26 -4.88 -12.65
C LEU A 68 -4.11 -4.42 -13.83
N ALA A 69 -5.01 -3.44 -13.63
CA ALA A 69 -5.81 -2.86 -14.70
C ALA A 69 -4.93 -2.22 -15.78
N MET A 70 -3.89 -1.50 -15.38
CA MET A 70 -2.90 -0.93 -16.28
C MET A 70 -2.16 -2.01 -17.08
N ILE A 71 -1.75 -3.11 -16.43
CA ILE A 71 -1.13 -4.26 -17.12
C ILE A 71 -2.10 -4.87 -18.15
N LYS A 72 -3.37 -5.10 -17.78
CA LYS A 72 -4.40 -5.61 -18.69
C LYS A 72 -4.63 -4.70 -19.88
N TRP A 73 -4.67 -3.38 -19.66
CA TRP A 73 -4.82 -2.40 -20.73
C TRP A 73 -3.65 -2.44 -21.70
N LYS A 74 -2.41 -2.46 -21.19
CA LYS A 74 -1.18 -2.57 -22.02
C LYS A 74 -1.20 -3.86 -22.85
N LEU A 75 -1.60 -4.98 -22.24
CA LEU A 75 -1.69 -6.27 -22.93
C LEU A 75 -2.72 -6.23 -24.07
N ASN A 76 -3.91 -5.66 -23.84
CA ASN A 76 -4.95 -5.56 -24.86
C ASN A 76 -4.58 -4.60 -26.00
N ARG A 77 -3.79 -3.56 -25.73
CA ARG A 77 -3.32 -2.59 -26.74
C ARG A 77 -2.23 -3.19 -27.64
N ASN A 78 -1.45 -4.13 -27.11
CA ASN A 78 -0.42 -4.87 -27.84
C ASN A 78 -0.94 -6.14 -28.52
N LYS A 79 -2.24 -6.44 -28.47
CA LYS A 79 -2.83 -7.50 -29.29
C LYS A 79 -3.00 -6.98 -30.72
N PRO A 80 -2.31 -7.52 -31.73
CA PRO A 80 -2.67 -7.26 -33.12
C PRO A 80 -4.14 -7.68 -33.32
N MET A 81 -4.89 -6.93 -34.13
CA MET A 81 -6.29 -7.21 -34.45
C MET A 81 -6.42 -8.55 -35.19
N LEU A 82 -6.40 -9.66 -34.47
CA LEU A 82 -6.69 -10.99 -34.99
C LEU A 82 -8.18 -11.30 -34.78
N TYR A 83 -9.06 -10.52 -35.39
CA TYR A 83 -10.43 -10.96 -35.70
C TYR A 83 -11.09 -10.03 -36.74
N LYS A 84 -10.61 -10.09 -37.98
CA LYS A 84 -11.37 -9.74 -39.18
C LYS A 84 -11.04 -10.76 -40.25
N ASN A 85 -11.65 -11.94 -40.13
CA ASN A 85 -11.90 -12.88 -41.24
C ASN A 85 -12.74 -14.05 -40.73
N ARG A 86 -14.03 -13.78 -40.48
CA ARG A 86 -15.08 -14.79 -40.62
C ARG A 86 -16.19 -14.13 -41.42
N ILE A 87 -16.05 -14.22 -42.74
CA ILE A 87 -17.17 -14.16 -43.68
C ILE A 87 -17.43 -15.62 -44.04
N LEU A 88 -18.71 -16.00 -43.93
CA LEU A 88 -19.34 -17.34 -43.98
C LEU A 88 -19.24 -18.15 -42.67
#